data_AF-A0A818W025-F1
#
_entry.id   AF-A0A818W025-F1
#
_cell.length_a   1.000
_cell.length_b   1.000
_cell.length_c   1.000
_cell.angle_alpha   90.00
_cell.angle_beta   90.00
_cell.angle_gamma   90.00
#
_symmetry.space_group_name_H-M   'P 1'
#
loop_
_entity.id
_entity.type
_entity.pdbx_description
1 polymer ?
#
loop_
_entity_poly.entity_id
_entity_poly.type
_entity_poly.pdbx_seq_one_letter_code
_entity_poly.pdbx_strand_id
1 'polypeptide(L)'
;MTYIDCSTYDPCGRYGYCGDDVNGNWECQCKFWWTGTLCNKQSSSGIQVIVLGVLVGVLLIIFYGLSTFFSTRRNKQETTIDKKRNDQNIGLNPNLTHVVIVNVKRSARLSSCFIAIFMLIVTTVALVTKWSLIQPIHNELVKKYQEQDLLFYTRKSFCRLIDFEDFNMLTFPIACLLVIIFIIFSKRTSCMRQKLKGYIAPVIPIDFYMHMKRKFAAVVFAIIADELVDIVSQVLLGETSNDDGVIVVYILRIAKVLVIGLRYYPVLSAVYIDSILTLLCATFYAWLDFSLTVVDQSLCQSDFYPSDDNFDDTNGTDLEILFNYYGTGHSLILITILSDIPRYICWSYIVIKLPILLIAKIHKTIKHKQENRPNRLHLTREEKILLHSSAPHSVEMTYVRNLFRSINQRSTSRSFLARLIPKFIYQWRDDFRFSSRILCIYSTIFLVLVSITIQACILVLPYMDIMQQYLQQQVDTLTGVSSLIGVQREFPLPNFVPPYVIAILAAFIITIIQLLTLLANIRRNLLQIFRSDGSEIPVRDKSKYLSYTTGNFHFAGFFIGYVIWGYILTAVFAFIVCICIDA
;
A
#
# COMPACT_ATOMS: atom_id res chain seq x y z
N MET A 1 -24.44 23.21 -36.07
CA MET A 1 -23.16 22.67 -36.58
C MET A 1 -22.04 23.39 -35.87
N THR A 2 -21.54 22.81 -34.79
CA THR A 2 -20.38 23.30 -34.05
C THR A 2 -19.13 22.69 -34.68
N TYR A 3 -18.22 23.52 -35.18
CA TYR A 3 -16.89 23.10 -35.62
C TYR A 3 -16.15 22.53 -34.40
N ILE A 4 -15.73 21.27 -34.48
CA ILE A 4 -14.83 20.67 -33.49
C ILE A 4 -13.42 20.93 -34.00
N ASP A 5 -12.72 21.88 -33.37
CA ASP A 5 -11.33 22.19 -33.69
C ASP A 5 -10.45 21.01 -33.29
N CYS A 6 -9.90 20.29 -34.29
CA CYS A 6 -8.83 19.34 -34.07
C CYS A 6 -7.59 20.11 -33.59
N SER A 7 -7.04 19.75 -32.43
CA SER A 7 -5.84 20.38 -31.89
C SER A 7 -4.58 19.61 -32.28
N THR A 8 -3.42 20.27 -32.29
CA THR A 8 -2.12 19.60 -32.47
C THR A 8 -1.82 18.51 -31.43
N TYR A 9 -2.53 18.50 -30.30
CA TYR A 9 -2.38 17.51 -29.23
C TYR A 9 -3.40 16.38 -29.30
N ASP A 10 -4.48 16.55 -30.06
CA ASP A 10 -5.51 15.54 -30.31
C ASP A 10 -5.96 15.62 -31.78
N PRO A 11 -5.10 15.20 -32.72
CA PRO A 11 -5.32 15.39 -34.15
C PRO A 11 -6.54 14.64 -34.69
N CYS A 12 -7.00 13.61 -33.99
CA CYS A 12 -8.14 12.77 -34.36
C CYS A 12 -9.43 13.16 -33.60
N GLY A 13 -9.33 13.92 -32.50
CA GLY A 13 -10.44 14.16 -31.59
C GLY A 13 -10.99 12.88 -30.94
N ARG A 14 -12.03 13.00 -30.12
CA ARG A 14 -12.71 11.87 -29.44
C ARG A 14 -13.27 10.77 -30.37
N TYR A 15 -13.28 10.97 -31.70
CA TYR A 15 -13.95 10.09 -32.66
C TYR A 15 -13.13 9.73 -33.91
N GLY A 16 -11.87 10.14 -34.01
CA GLY A 16 -10.98 9.76 -35.11
C GLY A 16 -10.07 8.59 -34.75
N TYR A 17 -9.67 7.79 -35.73
CA TYR A 17 -8.69 6.73 -35.56
C TYR A 17 -7.53 6.90 -36.54
N CYS A 18 -6.32 6.52 -36.14
CA CYS A 18 -5.16 6.53 -37.04
C CYS A 18 -5.19 5.27 -37.90
N GLY A 19 -5.20 5.44 -39.23
CA GLY A 19 -5.06 4.36 -40.20
C GLY A 19 -3.86 4.60 -41.11
N ASP A 20 -3.34 3.53 -41.72
CA ASP A 20 -2.34 3.67 -42.78
C ASP A 20 -3.01 4.29 -44.02
N ASP A 21 -2.41 5.36 -44.55
CA ASP A 21 -2.76 5.91 -45.85
C ASP A 21 -2.28 4.96 -46.97
N VAL A 22 -2.65 5.29 -48.21
CA VAL A 22 -2.29 4.52 -49.41
C VAL A 22 -0.77 4.46 -49.64
N ASN A 23 0.01 5.30 -48.95
CA ASN A 23 1.47 5.40 -49.02
C ASN A 23 2.18 4.77 -47.80
N GLY A 24 1.45 4.18 -46.85
CA GLY A 24 2.00 3.61 -45.61
C GLY A 24 2.38 4.64 -44.54
N ASN A 25 1.85 5.86 -44.63
CA ASN A 25 1.95 6.88 -43.59
C ASN A 25 0.71 6.85 -42.70
N TRP A 26 0.89 7.06 -41.39
CA TRP A 26 -0.22 7.03 -40.44
C TRP A 26 -1.01 8.35 -40.51
N GLU A 27 -2.24 8.33 -41.03
CA GLU A 27 -3.15 9.49 -41.07
C GLU A 27 -4.35 9.29 -40.14
N CYS A 28 -4.79 10.37 -39.47
CA CYS A 28 -6.07 10.38 -38.76
C CYS A 28 -7.23 10.31 -39.76
N GLN A 29 -8.01 9.22 -39.73
CA GLN A 29 -9.33 9.14 -40.34
C GLN A 29 -10.36 9.64 -39.34
N CYS A 30 -10.80 10.89 -39.50
CA CYS A 30 -11.94 11.41 -38.76
C CYS A 30 -13.23 11.02 -39.48
N LYS A 31 -14.23 10.49 -38.74
CA LYS A 31 -15.54 10.10 -39.29
C LYS A 31 -16.31 11.26 -39.96
N PHE A 32 -15.88 12.50 -39.74
CA PHE A 32 -16.42 13.69 -40.38
C PHE A 32 -15.32 14.62 -40.95
N TRP A 33 -15.09 14.54 -42.26
CA TRP A 33 -14.58 15.59 -43.17
C TRP A 33 -13.22 16.26 -42.87
N TRP A 34 -12.29 15.59 -42.18
CA TRP A 34 -10.91 16.08 -42.05
C TRP A 34 -9.89 14.93 -42.13
N THR A 35 -8.96 15.03 -43.09
CA THR A 35 -7.82 14.11 -43.31
C THR A 35 -6.58 14.98 -43.48
N GLY A 36 -5.52 14.77 -42.69
CA GLY A 36 -4.27 15.50 -42.95
C GLY A 36 -3.28 15.69 -41.79
N THR A 37 -3.54 15.18 -40.58
CA THR A 37 -2.56 15.19 -39.49
C THR A 37 -1.86 13.84 -39.36
N LEU A 38 -0.53 13.85 -39.53
CA LEU A 38 0.35 12.70 -39.30
C LEU A 38 0.19 12.21 -37.86
N CYS A 39 -0.31 10.99 -37.69
CA CYS A 39 -0.32 10.33 -36.41
C CYS A 39 1.12 9.98 -36.05
N ASN A 40 1.65 10.65 -35.02
CA ASN A 40 3.00 10.39 -34.56
C ASN A 40 3.08 8.93 -34.10
N LYS A 41 4.06 8.19 -34.64
CA LYS A 41 4.29 6.75 -34.43
C LYS A 41 4.00 6.39 -32.97
N GLN A 42 2.97 5.57 -32.77
CA GLN A 42 2.46 5.03 -31.50
C GLN A 42 3.51 5.07 -30.39
N SER A 43 3.52 6.18 -29.66
CA SER A 43 4.66 6.55 -28.82
C SER A 43 4.76 5.61 -27.62
N SER A 44 5.99 5.40 -27.16
CA SER A 44 6.38 4.66 -25.96
C SER A 44 5.83 5.21 -24.63
N SER A 45 4.69 5.90 -24.65
CA SER A 45 4.01 6.57 -23.54
C SER A 45 3.92 5.71 -22.27
N GLY A 46 3.58 4.43 -22.38
CA GLY A 46 3.60 3.51 -21.23
C GLY A 46 4.97 3.35 -20.58
N ILE A 47 5.99 3.06 -21.39
CA ILE A 47 7.37 2.96 -20.93
C ILE A 47 7.82 4.32 -20.36
N GLN A 48 7.41 5.44 -20.97
CA GLN A 48 7.75 6.78 -20.48
C GLN A 48 7.16 7.05 -19.09
N VAL A 49 5.92 6.64 -18.80
CA VAL A 49 5.35 6.82 -17.46
C VAL A 49 5.99 5.89 -16.45
N ILE A 50 6.31 4.64 -16.81
CA ILE A 50 7.09 3.75 -15.94
C ILE A 50 8.46 4.38 -15.66
N VAL A 51 9.17 4.85 -16.69
CA VAL A 51 10.47 5.53 -16.57
C VAL A 51 10.35 6.80 -15.74
N LEU A 52 9.28 7.59 -15.89
CA LEU A 52 9.03 8.77 -15.07
C LEU A 52 8.77 8.40 -13.61
N GLY A 53 7.99 7.35 -13.34
CA GLY A 53 7.77 6.81 -12.01
C GLY A 53 9.07 6.32 -11.37
N VAL A 54 9.90 5.59 -12.12
CA VAL A 54 11.25 5.17 -11.71
C VAL A 54 12.10 6.39 -11.38
N LEU A 55 12.09 7.41 -12.25
CA LEU A 55 12.88 8.63 -12.09
C LEU A 55 12.45 9.40 -10.84
N VAL A 56 11.15 9.61 -10.64
CA VAL A 56 10.60 10.28 -9.45
C VAL A 56 10.94 9.49 -8.19
N GLY A 57 10.81 8.17 -8.21
CA GLY A 57 11.18 7.32 -7.08
C GLY A 57 12.68 7.37 -6.78
N VAL A 58 13.53 7.35 -7.80
CA VAL A 58 14.99 7.52 -7.65
C VAL A 58 15.33 8.91 -7.10
N LEU A 59 14.67 9.97 -7.58
CA LEU A 59 14.84 11.33 -7.08
C LEU A 59 14.41 11.45 -5.61
N LEU A 60 13.30 10.83 -5.20
CA LEU A 60 12.87 10.79 -3.81
C LEU A 60 13.86 10.03 -2.92
N ILE A 61 14.41 8.93 -3.40
CA ILE A 61 15.45 8.16 -2.70
C ILE A 61 16.74 8.98 -2.58
N ILE A 62 17.17 9.64 -3.65
CA ILE A 62 18.35 10.51 -3.64
C ILE A 62 18.12 11.68 -2.69
N PHE A 63 16.96 12.33 -2.73
CA PHE A 63 16.61 13.44 -1.86
C PHE A 63 16.58 13.01 -0.39
N TYR A 64 15.98 11.87 -0.08
CA TYR A 64 15.98 11.29 1.27
C TYR A 64 17.40 10.87 1.70
N GLY A 65 18.18 10.27 0.81
CA GLY A 65 19.58 9.91 1.01
C GLY A 65 20.47 11.13 1.29
N LEU A 66 20.29 12.22 0.54
CA LEU A 66 20.99 13.48 0.72
C LEU A 66 20.56 14.17 2.01
N SER A 67 19.27 14.29 2.29
CA SER A 67 18.74 14.86 3.53
C SER A 67 19.29 14.14 4.76
N THR A 68 19.31 12.80 4.73
CA THR A 68 19.88 11.99 5.80
C THR A 68 21.41 12.12 5.88
N PHE A 69 22.11 12.24 4.75
CA PHE A 69 23.55 12.49 4.69
C PHE A 69 23.92 13.85 5.28
N PHE A 70 23.23 14.93 4.90
CA PHE A 70 23.42 16.28 5.42
C PHE A 70 23.10 16.37 6.92
N SER A 71 22.00 15.76 7.37
CA SER A 71 21.69 15.64 8.80
C SER A 71 22.83 14.94 9.57
N THR A 72 23.42 13.91 8.98
CA THR A 72 24.56 13.19 9.60
C THR A 72 25.82 14.05 9.64
N ARG A 73 26.10 14.82 8.58
CA ARG A 73 27.25 15.75 8.53
C ARG A 73 27.11 16.86 9.56
N ARG A 74 25.90 17.41 9.73
CA ARG A 74 25.61 18.44 10.73
C ARG A 74 25.81 17.93 12.16
N ASN A 75 25.31 16.72 12.46
CA ASN A 75 25.56 16.09 13.76
C ASN A 75 27.06 15.82 14.01
N LYS A 76 27.84 15.50 12.96
CA LYS A 76 29.29 15.35 13.07
C LYS A 76 29.96 16.66 13.49
N GLN A 77 29.55 17.80 12.92
CA GLN A 77 30.09 19.10 13.29
C GLN A 77 29.77 19.44 14.76
N GLU A 78 28.53 19.22 15.21
CA GLU A 78 28.14 19.44 16.61
C GLU A 78 28.97 18.57 17.57
N THR A 79 29.16 17.28 17.25
CA THR A 79 30.01 16.41 18.08
C THR A 79 31.48 16.80 18.09
N THR A 80 31.99 17.42 17.02
CA THR A 80 33.40 17.90 17.00
C THR A 80 33.57 19.13 17.89
N ILE A 81 32.56 19.99 17.93
CA ILE A 81 32.54 21.18 18.80
C ILE A 81 32.41 20.75 20.27
N ASP A 82 31.52 19.81 20.58
CA ASP A 82 31.36 19.28 21.95
C ASP A 82 32.59 18.50 22.40
N LYS A 83 33.27 17.77 21.49
CA LYS A 83 34.52 17.09 21.80
C LYS A 83 35.63 18.09 22.19
N LYS A 84 35.79 19.18 21.44
CA LYS A 84 36.74 20.25 21.82
C LYS A 84 36.43 20.87 23.18
N ARG A 85 35.15 20.91 23.58
CA ARG A 85 34.71 21.45 24.88
C ARG A 85 34.91 20.47 26.03
N ASN A 86 34.76 19.17 25.79
CA ASN A 86 34.98 18.12 26.79
C ASN A 86 36.45 17.72 26.93
N ASP A 87 37.29 17.86 25.89
CA ASP A 87 38.74 17.62 26.01
C ASP A 87 39.40 18.63 26.97
N GLN A 88 38.72 19.72 27.36
CA GLN A 88 39.16 20.65 28.41
C GLN A 88 38.75 20.22 29.83
N ASN A 89 37.87 19.23 30.01
CA ASN A 89 37.38 18.78 31.31
C ASN A 89 37.46 17.24 31.45
N ILE A 90 38.49 16.78 32.16
CA ILE A 90 38.58 15.50 32.90
C ILE A 90 38.99 14.25 32.09
N GLY A 91 40.05 13.59 32.59
CA GLY A 91 40.70 12.39 32.06
C GLY A 91 39.98 11.07 32.32
N LEU A 92 38.80 10.88 31.74
CA LEU A 92 38.14 9.56 31.68
C LEU A 92 37.80 9.23 30.23
N ASN A 93 38.52 8.27 29.66
CA ASN A 93 38.58 7.90 28.25
C ASN A 93 37.19 7.62 27.62
N PRO A 94 36.47 8.62 27.06
CA PRO A 94 35.10 8.48 26.56
C PRO A 94 35.08 8.15 25.06
N ASN A 95 36.26 8.00 24.45
CA ASN A 95 36.43 7.95 23.00
C ASN A 95 35.87 6.67 22.37
N LEU A 96 35.85 5.54 23.09
CA LEU A 96 35.46 4.26 22.49
C LEU A 96 33.94 4.11 22.32
N THR A 97 33.15 4.50 23.33
CA THR A 97 31.69 4.35 23.28
C THR A 97 31.08 5.29 22.25
N HIS A 98 31.57 6.53 22.14
CA HIS A 98 31.04 7.50 21.19
C HIS A 98 31.27 7.10 19.72
N VAL A 99 32.45 6.56 19.38
CA VAL A 99 32.78 6.11 18.01
C VAL A 99 31.88 4.94 17.57
N VAL A 100 31.60 4.00 18.48
CA VAL A 100 30.71 2.86 18.18
C VAL A 100 29.28 3.33 17.88
N ILE A 101 28.77 4.33 18.60
CA ILE A 101 27.41 4.86 18.44
C ILE A 101 27.19 5.49 17.07
N VAL A 102 28.15 6.30 16.61
CA VAL A 102 28.07 6.98 15.32
C VAL A 102 28.06 5.96 14.17
N ASN A 103 28.85 4.89 14.30
CA ASN A 103 28.94 3.84 13.28
C ASN A 103 27.65 3.00 13.18
N VAL A 104 27.00 2.68 14.30
CA VAL A 104 25.74 1.90 14.30
C VAL A 104 24.58 2.68 13.67
N LYS A 105 24.42 3.97 13.99
CA LYS A 105 23.36 4.81 13.36
C LYS A 105 23.57 4.97 11.86
N ARG A 106 24.82 5.11 11.41
CA ARG A 106 25.17 5.20 9.98
C ARG A 106 24.81 3.91 9.23
N SER A 107 25.07 2.75 9.82
CA SER A 107 24.73 1.45 9.23
C SER A 107 23.22 1.26 9.05
N ALA A 108 22.40 1.63 10.05
CA ALA A 108 20.93 1.48 9.95
C ALA A 108 20.31 2.37 8.85
N ARG A 109 20.80 3.60 8.67
CA ARG A 109 20.31 4.53 7.64
C ARG A 109 20.71 4.09 6.23
N LEU A 110 21.96 3.65 6.06
CA LEU A 110 22.41 3.08 4.79
C LEU A 110 21.57 1.86 4.42
N SER A 111 21.33 0.96 5.37
CA SER A 111 20.46 -0.20 5.14
C SER A 111 19.05 0.18 4.68
N SER A 112 18.44 1.24 5.24
CA SER A 112 17.13 1.69 4.75
C SER A 112 17.16 2.27 3.34
N CYS A 113 18.22 2.98 2.96
CA CYS A 113 18.39 3.51 1.61
C CYS A 113 18.56 2.36 0.60
N PHE A 114 19.42 1.38 0.92
CA PHE A 114 19.58 0.18 0.10
C PHE A 114 18.25 -0.56 -0.09
N ILE A 115 17.48 -0.77 0.99
CA ILE A 115 16.16 -1.41 0.89
C ILE A 115 15.25 -0.64 -0.06
N ALA A 116 15.19 0.70 0.03
CA ALA A 116 14.36 1.51 -0.84
C ALA A 116 14.79 1.43 -2.32
N ILE A 117 16.10 1.42 -2.61
CA ILE A 117 16.62 1.29 -3.98
C ILE A 117 16.24 -0.07 -4.57
N PHE A 118 16.51 -1.16 -3.84
CA PHE A 118 16.15 -2.49 -4.32
C PHE A 118 14.64 -2.63 -4.48
N MET A 119 13.84 -2.03 -3.58
CA MET A 119 12.37 -2.08 -3.69
C MET A 119 11.91 -1.45 -4.99
N LEU A 120 12.43 -0.27 -5.30
CA LEU A 120 12.14 0.42 -6.53
C LEU A 120 12.53 -0.45 -7.74
N ILE A 121 13.73 -1.04 -7.74
CA ILE A 121 14.17 -1.94 -8.83
C ILE A 121 13.20 -3.11 -9.00
N VAL A 122 12.90 -3.86 -7.93
CA VAL A 122 12.01 -5.04 -7.99
C VAL A 122 10.60 -4.66 -8.42
N THR A 123 10.05 -3.55 -7.90
CA THR A 123 8.74 -3.04 -8.30
C THR A 123 8.74 -2.64 -9.78
N THR A 124 9.77 -1.97 -10.27
CA THR A 124 9.85 -1.55 -11.67
C THR A 124 9.97 -2.75 -12.62
N VAL A 125 10.73 -3.78 -12.25
CA VAL A 125 10.80 -5.03 -13.00
C VAL A 125 9.43 -5.71 -13.05
N ALA A 126 8.69 -5.75 -11.93
CA ALA A 126 7.35 -6.32 -11.90
C ALA A 126 6.36 -5.55 -12.81
N LEU A 127 6.37 -4.21 -12.73
CA LEU A 127 5.51 -3.36 -13.57
C LEU A 127 5.85 -3.48 -15.07
N VAL A 128 7.13 -3.57 -15.43
CA VAL A 128 7.56 -3.77 -16.83
C VAL A 128 7.16 -5.16 -17.33
N THR A 129 7.31 -6.20 -16.50
CA THR A 129 6.83 -7.54 -16.84
C THR A 129 5.32 -7.54 -17.04
N LYS A 130 4.56 -6.90 -16.14
CA LYS A 130 3.10 -6.75 -16.27
C LYS A 130 2.71 -6.02 -17.55
N TRP A 131 3.35 -4.88 -17.84
CA TRP A 131 3.17 -4.13 -19.08
C TRP A 131 3.37 -5.04 -20.32
N SER A 132 4.49 -5.74 -20.37
CA SER A 132 4.86 -6.60 -21.51
C SER A 132 3.86 -7.75 -21.73
N LEU A 133 3.29 -8.28 -20.65
CA LEU A 133 2.31 -9.37 -20.71
C LEU A 133 0.89 -8.88 -21.05
N ILE A 134 0.48 -7.71 -20.58
CA ILE A 134 -0.85 -7.13 -20.83
C ILE A 134 -0.95 -6.52 -22.24
N GLN A 135 0.11 -5.90 -22.74
CA GLN A 135 0.12 -5.23 -24.04
C GLN A 135 -0.46 -6.07 -25.20
N PRO A 136 -0.09 -7.36 -25.40
CA PRO A 136 -0.69 -8.15 -26.48
C PRO A 136 -2.19 -8.41 -26.28
N ILE A 137 -2.65 -8.60 -25.04
CA ILE A 137 -4.08 -8.81 -24.72
C ILE A 137 -4.86 -7.53 -25.05
N HIS A 138 -4.34 -6.38 -24.64
CA HIS A 138 -4.94 -5.09 -24.96
C HIS A 138 -5.04 -4.86 -26.46
N ASN A 139 -3.97 -5.13 -27.22
CA ASN A 139 -3.97 -4.97 -28.67
C ASN A 139 -5.00 -5.89 -29.36
N GLU A 140 -5.19 -7.12 -28.86
CA GLU A 140 -6.22 -8.04 -29.37
C GLU A 140 -7.63 -7.47 -29.12
N LEU A 141 -7.90 -6.97 -27.92
CA LEU A 141 -9.21 -6.41 -27.56
C LEU A 141 -9.50 -5.12 -28.32
N VAL A 142 -8.51 -4.26 -28.51
CA VAL A 142 -8.63 -3.05 -29.34
C VAL A 142 -8.96 -3.42 -30.78
N LYS A 143 -8.34 -4.47 -31.31
CA LYS A 143 -8.65 -4.96 -32.65
C LYS A 143 -10.10 -5.44 -32.74
N LYS A 144 -10.56 -6.28 -31.80
CA LYS A 144 -11.96 -6.74 -31.74
C LYS A 144 -12.95 -5.58 -31.60
N TYR A 145 -12.60 -4.57 -30.81
CA TYR A 145 -13.39 -3.33 -30.68
C TYR A 145 -13.53 -2.57 -31.99
N GLN A 146 -12.46 -2.47 -32.77
CA GLN A 146 -12.51 -1.84 -34.10
C GLN A 146 -13.33 -2.67 -35.10
N GLU A 147 -13.27 -3.99 -34.99
CA GLU A 147 -14.03 -4.93 -35.83
C GLU A 147 -15.50 -5.07 -35.41
N GLN A 148 -15.91 -4.44 -34.29
CA GLN A 148 -17.24 -4.60 -33.66
C GLN A 148 -17.54 -6.06 -33.27
N ASP A 149 -16.49 -6.83 -32.98
CA ASP A 149 -16.58 -8.19 -32.47
C ASP A 149 -16.79 -8.20 -30.95
N LEU A 150 -17.18 -9.36 -30.41
CA LEU A 150 -17.34 -9.57 -28.98
C LEU A 150 -16.03 -9.31 -28.23
N LEU A 151 -16.09 -8.42 -27.23
CA LEU A 151 -14.92 -7.92 -26.49
C LEU A 151 -14.49 -8.84 -25.36
N PHE A 152 -14.08 -10.06 -25.68
CA PHE A 152 -13.44 -10.96 -24.72
C PHE A 152 -12.05 -11.36 -25.21
N TYR A 153 -11.14 -11.65 -24.28
CA TYR A 153 -9.87 -12.27 -24.61
C TYR A 153 -9.91 -13.76 -24.26
N THR A 154 -9.26 -14.57 -25.08
CA THR A 154 -9.15 -16.00 -24.82
C THR A 154 -8.06 -16.21 -23.78
N ARG A 155 -8.42 -16.74 -22.60
CA ARG A 155 -7.42 -17.06 -21.57
C ARG A 155 -6.36 -18.01 -22.13
N LYS A 156 -5.08 -17.73 -21.85
CA LYS A 156 -4.01 -18.66 -22.18
C LYS A 156 -4.21 -19.96 -21.41
N SER A 157 -3.82 -21.09 -22.01
CA SER A 157 -3.90 -22.42 -21.36
C SER A 157 -3.25 -22.47 -19.98
N PHE A 158 -2.22 -21.65 -19.75
CA PHE A 158 -1.58 -21.47 -18.46
C PHE A 158 -2.52 -20.94 -17.37
N CYS A 159 -3.45 -20.03 -17.71
CA CYS A 159 -4.45 -19.51 -16.77
C CYS A 159 -5.53 -20.55 -16.44
N ARG A 160 -5.83 -21.47 -17.36
CA ARG A 160 -6.73 -22.60 -17.03
C ARG A 160 -6.10 -23.58 -16.04
N LEU A 161 -4.77 -23.63 -15.95
CA LEU A 161 -4.05 -24.41 -14.94
C LEU A 161 -3.92 -23.67 -13.60
N ILE A 162 -4.04 -22.34 -13.63
CA ILE A 162 -3.88 -21.44 -12.50
C ILE A 162 -5.11 -20.54 -12.51
N ASP A 163 -6.29 -21.15 -12.31
CA ASP A 163 -7.44 -20.31 -12.01
C ASP A 163 -7.20 -19.66 -10.63
N PHE A 164 -7.69 -18.46 -10.39
CA PHE A 164 -7.31 -17.71 -9.18
C PHE A 164 -7.80 -18.37 -7.88
N GLU A 165 -8.92 -19.09 -7.95
CA GLU A 165 -9.35 -19.99 -6.86
C GLU A 165 -8.29 -21.06 -6.59
N ASP A 166 -7.60 -21.53 -7.63
CA ASP A 166 -6.50 -22.50 -7.58
C ASP A 166 -5.12 -21.88 -7.27
N PHE A 167 -4.90 -20.58 -7.49
CA PHE A 167 -3.65 -19.92 -7.06
C PHE A 167 -3.45 -20.04 -5.55
N ASN A 168 -4.54 -19.83 -4.80
CA ASN A 168 -4.57 -20.12 -3.38
C ASN A 168 -4.36 -21.61 -3.12
N MET A 169 -4.90 -22.51 -3.95
CA MET A 169 -4.69 -23.96 -3.83
C MET A 169 -3.23 -24.39 -4.04
N LEU A 170 -2.41 -23.64 -4.78
CA LEU A 170 -0.97 -23.94 -4.91
C LEU A 170 -0.17 -23.42 -3.72
N THR A 171 -0.39 -22.17 -3.34
CA THR A 171 0.44 -21.47 -2.34
C THR A 171 0.05 -21.83 -0.90
N PHE A 172 -1.21 -22.17 -0.65
CA PHE A 172 -1.73 -22.52 0.67
C PHE A 172 -1.16 -23.84 1.22
N PRO A 173 -1.11 -24.97 0.47
CA PRO A 173 -0.49 -26.20 0.96
C PRO A 173 0.99 -26.00 1.29
N ILE A 174 1.71 -25.22 0.47
CA ILE A 174 3.10 -24.86 0.74
C ILE A 174 3.20 -24.06 2.04
N ALA A 175 2.32 -23.08 2.25
CA ALA A 175 2.26 -22.32 3.50
C ALA A 175 1.99 -23.22 4.72
N CYS A 176 1.00 -24.10 4.64
CA CYS A 176 0.66 -25.08 5.68
C CYS A 176 1.85 -26.00 6.01
N LEU A 177 2.52 -26.53 4.98
CA LEU A 177 3.72 -27.36 5.13
C LEU A 177 4.85 -26.58 5.84
N LEU A 178 5.06 -25.31 5.49
CA LEU A 178 6.04 -24.45 6.17
C LEU A 178 5.68 -24.20 7.63
N VAL A 179 4.39 -24.01 7.96
CA VAL A 179 3.94 -23.85 9.34
C VAL A 179 4.23 -25.11 10.16
N ILE A 180 3.93 -26.30 9.61
CA ILE A 180 4.24 -27.59 10.27
C ILE A 180 5.74 -27.73 10.49
N ILE A 181 6.57 -27.42 9.47
CA ILE A 181 8.03 -27.40 9.59
C ILE A 181 8.45 -26.46 10.73
N PHE A 182 7.91 -25.24 10.79
CA PHE A 182 8.25 -24.28 11.84
C PHE A 182 7.85 -24.74 13.24
N ILE A 183 6.72 -25.41 13.39
CA ILE A 183 6.29 -26.03 14.66
C ILE A 183 7.30 -27.10 15.08
N ILE A 184 7.69 -28.01 14.19
CA ILE A 184 8.66 -29.07 14.47
C ILE A 184 10.02 -28.47 14.88
N PHE A 185 10.50 -27.47 14.14
CA PHE A 185 11.78 -26.80 14.46
C PHE A 185 11.72 -26.01 15.76
N SER A 186 10.63 -25.31 16.02
CA SER A 186 10.42 -24.59 17.29
C SER A 186 10.40 -25.57 18.46
N LYS A 187 9.69 -26.70 18.33
CA LYS A 187 9.65 -27.74 19.36
C LYS A 187 11.02 -28.36 19.60
N ARG A 188 11.76 -28.72 18.54
CA ARG A 188 13.11 -29.28 18.66
C ARG A 188 14.06 -28.32 19.37
N THR A 189 14.01 -27.03 19.03
CA THR A 189 14.85 -26.01 19.67
C THR A 189 14.44 -25.72 21.12
N SER A 190 13.15 -25.79 21.45
CA SER A 190 12.64 -25.64 22.82
C SER A 190 13.01 -26.84 23.70
N CYS A 191 12.83 -28.07 23.19
CA CYS A 191 13.16 -29.30 23.91
C CYS A 191 14.66 -29.36 24.30
N MET A 192 15.52 -28.87 23.40
CA MET A 192 16.96 -28.75 23.67
C MET A 192 17.31 -27.67 24.71
N ARG A 193 16.42 -26.70 24.98
CA ARG A 193 16.70 -25.56 25.88
C ARG A 193 16.05 -25.69 27.25
N GLN A 194 14.91 -26.38 27.38
CA GLN A 194 14.16 -26.50 28.63
C GLN A 194 13.52 -27.88 28.76
N LYS A 195 13.49 -28.42 29.99
CA LYS A 195 12.82 -29.69 30.34
C LYS A 195 11.30 -29.60 30.09
N LEU A 196 10.88 -30.03 28.90
CA LEU A 196 9.64 -30.75 28.53
C LEU A 196 8.23 -30.32 29.03
N LYS A 197 7.99 -29.12 29.57
CA LYS A 197 6.64 -28.69 30.03
C LYS A 197 5.98 -27.55 29.24
N GLY A 198 6.15 -27.54 27.90
CA GLY A 198 5.52 -26.53 27.03
C GLY A 198 4.34 -27.07 26.22
N TYR A 199 3.27 -26.28 26.11
CA TYR A 199 2.10 -26.55 25.25
C TYR A 199 2.52 -26.67 23.77
N ILE A 200 1.92 -27.61 23.04
CA ILE A 200 2.08 -27.74 21.58
C ILE A 200 1.16 -26.71 20.92
N ALA A 201 1.56 -25.45 20.96
CA ALA A 201 0.87 -24.38 20.27
C ALA A 201 1.61 -24.03 18.96
N PRO A 202 0.89 -23.68 17.88
CA PRO A 202 1.50 -23.09 16.70
C PRO A 202 2.28 -21.83 17.10
N VAL A 203 3.37 -21.57 16.38
CA VAL A 203 4.23 -20.43 16.71
C VAL A 203 3.48 -19.14 16.50
N ILE A 204 3.33 -18.32 17.54
CA ILE A 204 2.69 -17.00 17.44
C ILE A 204 3.33 -16.21 16.28
N PRO A 205 2.57 -15.84 15.24
CA PRO A 205 3.13 -15.27 14.02
C PRO A 205 3.67 -13.86 14.25
N ILE A 206 3.03 -13.12 15.17
CA ILE A 206 3.42 -11.79 15.55
C ILE A 206 3.10 -11.53 17.01
N ASP A 207 4.02 -10.89 17.70
CA ASP A 207 3.74 -10.31 19.00
C ASP A 207 3.50 -8.80 18.81
N PHE A 208 2.24 -8.39 18.96
CA PHE A 208 1.80 -7.00 18.81
C PHE A 208 2.33 -6.08 19.91
N TYR A 209 2.72 -6.64 21.05
CA TYR A 209 3.32 -5.93 22.17
C TYR A 209 4.82 -5.78 21.98
N MET A 210 5.47 -6.78 21.37
CA MET A 210 6.88 -6.69 21.06
C MET A 210 7.20 -5.59 20.06
N HIS A 211 8.33 -4.97 20.33
CA HIS A 211 8.78 -3.78 19.66
C HIS A 211 9.61 -4.04 18.41
N MET A 212 9.89 -5.31 18.11
CA MET A 212 10.79 -5.74 17.05
C MET A 212 10.05 -5.90 15.72
N LYS A 213 10.65 -5.36 14.66
CA LYS A 213 10.22 -5.55 13.25
C LYS A 213 8.78 -5.10 12.91
N ARG A 214 8.22 -4.13 13.67
CA ARG A 214 6.84 -3.59 13.49
C ARG A 214 6.51 -3.15 12.05
N LYS A 215 7.48 -2.54 11.36
CA LYS A 215 7.31 -2.09 9.96
C LYS A 215 7.04 -3.23 9.00
N PHE A 216 7.71 -4.36 9.21
CA PHE A 216 7.53 -5.55 8.37
C PHE A 216 6.12 -6.12 8.51
N ALA A 217 5.65 -6.24 9.76
CA ALA A 217 4.28 -6.62 10.02
C ALA A 217 3.27 -5.68 9.37
N ALA A 218 3.47 -4.36 9.51
CA ALA A 218 2.56 -3.38 8.92
C ALA A 218 2.43 -3.55 7.40
N VAL A 219 3.54 -3.81 6.71
CA VAL A 219 3.54 -4.07 5.26
C VAL A 219 2.80 -5.36 4.91
N VAL A 220 3.02 -6.46 5.65
CA VAL A 220 2.29 -7.72 5.42
C VAL A 220 0.78 -7.52 5.62
N PHE A 221 0.37 -6.80 6.67
CA PHE A 221 -1.04 -6.50 6.93
C PHE A 221 -1.65 -5.57 5.88
N ALA A 222 -0.84 -4.70 5.26
CA ALA A 222 -1.29 -3.90 4.13
C ALA A 222 -1.61 -4.78 2.93
N ILE A 223 -0.71 -5.70 2.55
CA ILE A 223 -0.95 -6.64 1.43
C ILE A 223 -2.19 -7.50 1.68
N ILE A 224 -2.33 -8.06 2.89
CA ILE A 224 -3.53 -8.83 3.24
C ILE A 224 -4.79 -7.98 3.04
N ALA A 225 -4.76 -6.72 3.46
CA ALA A 225 -5.93 -5.85 3.33
C ALA A 225 -6.29 -5.56 1.87
N ASP A 226 -5.29 -5.43 1.01
CA ASP A 226 -5.49 -5.21 -0.42
C ASP A 226 -6.21 -6.41 -1.08
N GLU A 227 -5.82 -7.63 -0.76
CA GLU A 227 -6.53 -8.84 -1.22
C GLU A 227 -7.95 -8.95 -0.65
N LEU A 228 -8.18 -8.41 0.55
CA LEU A 228 -9.52 -8.34 1.12
C LEU A 228 -10.39 -7.31 0.38
N VAL A 229 -9.83 -6.24 -0.17
CA VAL A 229 -10.58 -5.29 -1.00
C VAL A 229 -11.11 -6.00 -2.25
N ASP A 230 -10.31 -6.86 -2.87
CA ASP A 230 -10.74 -7.62 -4.05
C ASP A 230 -11.90 -8.60 -3.73
N ILE A 231 -11.90 -9.20 -2.54
CA ILE A 231 -13.06 -10.01 -2.10
C ILE A 231 -14.29 -9.13 -1.89
N VAL A 232 -14.11 -7.95 -1.31
CA VAL A 232 -15.22 -7.02 -1.07
C VAL A 232 -15.78 -6.49 -2.38
N SER A 233 -14.95 -6.19 -3.39
CA SER A 233 -15.44 -5.77 -4.70
C SER A 233 -16.23 -6.89 -5.38
N GLN A 234 -15.74 -8.13 -5.37
CA GLN A 234 -16.48 -9.31 -5.86
C GLN A 234 -17.83 -9.50 -5.13
N VAL A 235 -17.88 -9.20 -3.82
CA VAL A 235 -19.13 -9.25 -3.06
C VAL A 235 -20.12 -8.18 -3.50
N LEU A 236 -19.64 -6.95 -3.68
CA LEU A 236 -20.47 -5.80 -4.01
C LEU A 236 -21.01 -5.85 -5.45
N LEU A 237 -20.23 -6.40 -6.38
CA LEU A 237 -20.63 -6.55 -7.78
C LEU A 237 -21.64 -7.69 -7.99
N GLY A 238 -21.93 -8.49 -6.96
CA GLY A 238 -22.97 -9.51 -7.04
C GLY A 238 -22.59 -10.70 -7.92
N GLU A 239 -21.29 -10.94 -8.15
CA GLU A 239 -20.79 -12.15 -8.80
C GLU A 239 -21.09 -13.35 -7.90
N THR A 240 -22.29 -13.91 -8.05
CA THR A 240 -22.67 -15.18 -7.44
C THR A 240 -23.10 -16.11 -8.56
N SER A 241 -22.42 -17.26 -8.68
CA SER A 241 -22.91 -18.37 -9.48
C SER A 241 -24.34 -18.68 -9.04
N ASN A 242 -25.30 -18.60 -9.97
CA ASN A 242 -26.72 -18.77 -9.67
C ASN A 242 -27.07 -20.15 -9.07
N ASP A 243 -26.15 -21.11 -9.15
CA ASP A 243 -26.34 -22.47 -8.68
C ASP A 243 -26.00 -22.67 -7.19
N ASP A 244 -25.17 -21.80 -6.60
CA ASP A 244 -24.76 -21.93 -5.20
C ASP A 244 -25.61 -21.02 -4.31
N GLY A 245 -26.35 -21.61 -3.36
CA GLY A 245 -27.18 -20.84 -2.44
C GLY A 245 -26.38 -19.75 -1.69
N VAL A 246 -27.00 -18.59 -1.47
CA VAL A 246 -26.39 -17.39 -0.85
C VAL A 246 -25.54 -17.68 0.39
N ILE A 247 -25.99 -18.62 1.24
CA ILE A 247 -25.27 -19.03 2.45
C ILE A 247 -23.92 -19.68 2.13
N VAL A 248 -23.87 -20.54 1.10
CA VAL A 248 -22.65 -21.23 0.67
C VAL A 248 -21.63 -20.21 0.19
N VAL A 249 -22.07 -19.25 -0.63
CA VAL A 249 -21.21 -18.15 -1.12
C VAL A 249 -20.61 -17.35 0.04
N TYR A 250 -21.39 -16.99 1.06
CA TYR A 250 -20.86 -16.29 2.24
C TYR A 250 -19.86 -17.13 3.04
N ILE A 251 -20.12 -18.44 3.22
CA ILE A 251 -19.20 -19.34 3.90
C ILE A 251 -17.89 -19.47 3.12
N LEU A 252 -17.95 -19.64 1.80
CA LEU A 252 -16.77 -19.69 0.93
C LEU A 252 -15.95 -18.41 1.01
N ARG A 253 -16.61 -17.24 1.03
CA ARG A 253 -15.93 -15.95 1.18
C ARG A 253 -15.26 -15.80 2.54
N ILE A 254 -15.91 -16.22 3.64
CA ILE A 254 -15.27 -16.26 4.97
C ILE A 254 -14.08 -17.23 4.97
N ALA A 255 -14.20 -18.38 4.32
CA ALA A 255 -13.11 -19.33 4.19
C ALA A 255 -11.93 -18.73 3.40
N LYS A 256 -12.20 -17.99 2.32
CA LYS A 256 -11.17 -17.27 1.53
C LYS A 256 -10.39 -16.26 2.38
N VAL A 257 -11.07 -15.50 3.25
CA VAL A 257 -10.42 -14.59 4.22
C VAL A 257 -9.47 -15.36 5.16
N LEU A 258 -9.89 -16.53 5.65
CA LEU A 258 -9.04 -17.38 6.51
C LEU A 258 -7.84 -17.95 5.75
N VAL A 259 -8.05 -18.39 4.50
CA VAL A 259 -6.99 -18.92 3.63
C VAL A 259 -5.91 -17.86 3.39
N ILE A 260 -6.30 -16.62 3.06
CA ILE A 260 -5.36 -15.50 2.92
C ILE A 260 -4.55 -15.30 4.21
N GLY A 261 -5.21 -15.26 5.36
CA GLY A 261 -4.54 -15.11 6.65
C GLY A 261 -3.51 -16.22 6.93
N LEU A 262 -3.84 -17.47 6.56
CA LEU A 262 -2.96 -18.63 6.70
C LEU A 262 -1.81 -18.64 5.69
N ARG A 263 -2.03 -18.14 4.47
CA ARG A 263 -1.01 -17.99 3.41
C ARG A 263 0.17 -17.13 3.87
N TYR A 264 -0.13 -16.00 4.53
CA TYR A 264 0.91 -15.08 5.05
C TYR A 264 1.46 -15.44 6.44
N TYR A 265 0.85 -16.41 7.11
CA TYR A 265 1.29 -16.89 8.42
C TYR A 265 2.77 -17.31 8.48
N PRO A 266 3.32 -18.13 7.55
CA PRO A 266 4.73 -18.53 7.58
C PRO A 266 5.67 -17.33 7.43
N VAL A 267 5.31 -16.33 6.62
CA VAL A 267 6.14 -15.12 6.44
C VAL A 267 6.30 -14.35 7.76
N LEU A 268 5.20 -14.13 8.48
CA LEU A 268 5.22 -13.48 9.80
C LEU A 268 5.97 -14.34 10.83
N SER A 269 5.66 -15.63 10.88
CA SER A 269 6.24 -16.57 11.83
C SER A 269 7.75 -16.72 11.66
N ALA A 270 8.26 -16.79 10.44
CA ALA A 270 9.70 -16.89 10.18
C ALA A 270 10.47 -15.69 10.73
N VAL A 271 9.88 -14.50 10.59
CA VAL A 271 10.44 -13.25 11.09
C VAL A 271 10.42 -13.19 12.62
N TYR A 272 9.40 -13.78 13.25
CA TYR A 272 9.29 -13.90 14.70
C TYR A 272 10.26 -14.93 15.30
N ILE A 273 10.42 -16.10 14.67
CA ILE A 273 11.35 -17.16 15.11
C ILE A 273 12.81 -16.71 14.95
N ASP A 274 13.12 -15.97 13.88
CA ASP A 274 14.45 -15.42 13.60
C ASP A 274 15.54 -16.51 13.53
N SER A 275 15.21 -17.69 12.99
CA SER A 275 16.17 -18.76 12.69
C SER A 275 16.63 -18.68 11.24
N ILE A 276 17.86 -19.12 10.95
CA ILE A 276 18.41 -19.13 9.58
C ILE A 276 17.52 -19.96 8.67
N LEU A 277 17.14 -21.16 9.09
CA LEU A 277 16.31 -22.05 8.28
C LEU A 277 14.91 -21.48 8.03
N THR A 278 14.26 -20.93 9.07
CA THR A 278 12.91 -20.38 8.91
C THR A 278 12.90 -19.16 8.00
N LEU A 279 13.91 -18.29 8.11
CA LEU A 279 14.09 -17.14 7.23
C LEU A 279 14.41 -17.57 5.79
N LEU A 280 15.20 -18.63 5.60
CA LEU A 280 15.52 -19.17 4.27
C LEU A 280 14.24 -19.69 3.59
N CYS A 281 13.48 -20.56 4.26
CA CYS A 281 12.22 -21.09 3.74
C CYS A 281 11.21 -19.98 3.42
N ALA A 282 11.05 -19.00 4.32
CA ALA A 282 10.16 -17.87 4.07
C ALA A 282 10.64 -16.95 2.94
N THR A 283 11.95 -16.84 2.72
CA THR A 283 12.50 -16.07 1.59
C THR A 283 12.15 -16.74 0.26
N PHE A 284 12.39 -18.05 0.13
CA PHE A 284 12.00 -18.80 -1.06
C PHE A 284 10.49 -18.75 -1.31
N TYR A 285 9.71 -18.92 -0.25
CA TYR A 285 8.25 -18.83 -0.33
C TYR A 285 7.81 -17.45 -0.82
N ALA A 286 8.30 -16.35 -0.23
CA ALA A 286 7.94 -15.00 -0.65
C ALA A 286 8.36 -14.67 -2.08
N TRP A 287 9.47 -15.24 -2.58
CA TRP A 287 9.89 -15.07 -3.97
C TRP A 287 8.99 -15.83 -4.95
N LEU A 288 8.61 -17.06 -4.60
CA LEU A 288 7.67 -17.86 -5.37
C LEU A 288 6.30 -17.19 -5.42
N ASP A 289 5.77 -16.80 -4.25
CA ASP A 289 4.46 -16.16 -4.11
C ASP A 289 4.41 -14.82 -4.86
N PHE A 290 5.45 -13.99 -4.75
CA PHE A 290 5.57 -12.74 -5.50
C PHE A 290 5.61 -12.96 -7.02
N SER A 291 6.43 -13.92 -7.48
CA SER A 291 6.56 -14.18 -8.92
C SER A 291 5.24 -14.69 -9.50
N LEU A 292 4.56 -15.60 -8.79
CA LEU A 292 3.26 -16.11 -9.21
C LEU A 292 2.20 -15.00 -9.20
N THR A 293 2.16 -14.16 -8.16
CA THR A 293 1.24 -13.01 -8.08
C THR A 293 1.41 -12.06 -9.27
N VAL A 294 2.66 -11.76 -9.66
CA VAL A 294 2.93 -10.90 -10.83
C VAL A 294 2.44 -11.58 -12.11
N VAL A 295 2.68 -12.87 -12.29
CA VAL A 295 2.24 -13.60 -13.50
C VAL A 295 0.71 -13.68 -13.58
N ASP A 296 0.07 -14.07 -12.47
CA ASP A 296 -1.37 -14.22 -12.34
C ASP A 296 -2.13 -12.91 -12.64
N GLN A 297 -1.73 -11.81 -11.99
CA GLN A 297 -2.32 -10.49 -12.22
C GLN A 297 -2.02 -9.89 -13.60
N SER A 298 -1.04 -10.43 -14.31
CA SER A 298 -0.69 -9.97 -15.65
C SER A 298 -1.38 -10.74 -16.77
N LEU A 299 -1.74 -12.00 -16.53
CA LEU A 299 -2.25 -12.90 -17.56
C LEU A 299 -3.68 -13.39 -17.31
N CYS A 300 -4.03 -13.62 -16.05
CA CYS A 300 -5.23 -14.36 -15.67
C CYS A 300 -6.31 -13.45 -15.09
N GLN A 301 -5.90 -12.44 -14.33
CA GLN A 301 -6.80 -11.44 -13.75
C GLN A 301 -6.39 -10.03 -14.15
N SER A 302 -6.67 -9.67 -15.40
CA SER A 302 -6.64 -8.26 -15.76
C SER A 302 -7.94 -7.60 -15.34
N ASP A 303 -7.90 -6.78 -14.29
CA ASP A 303 -9.06 -6.15 -13.63
C ASP A 303 -10.05 -5.46 -14.58
N PHE A 304 -9.60 -5.05 -15.77
CA PHE A 304 -10.39 -4.31 -16.75
C PHE A 304 -10.71 -5.07 -18.02
N TYR A 305 -10.24 -6.32 -18.19
CA TYR A 305 -10.55 -7.10 -19.37
C TYR A 305 -11.32 -8.36 -18.96
N PRO A 306 -12.59 -8.51 -19.42
CA PRO A 306 -13.36 -9.70 -19.15
C PRO A 306 -12.78 -10.88 -19.94
N SER A 307 -12.66 -12.02 -19.27
CA SER A 307 -12.28 -13.28 -19.89
C SER A 307 -13.46 -13.98 -20.54
N ASP A 308 -13.18 -14.93 -21.44
CA ASP A 308 -14.16 -15.83 -22.08
C ASP A 308 -15.13 -16.50 -21.08
N ASP A 309 -14.63 -16.94 -19.93
CA ASP A 309 -15.45 -17.65 -18.92
C ASP A 309 -16.46 -16.76 -18.17
N ASN A 310 -16.23 -15.43 -18.15
CA ASN A 310 -17.05 -14.45 -17.42
C ASN A 310 -17.81 -13.53 -18.39
N PHE A 311 -17.93 -13.91 -19.65
CA PHE A 311 -18.63 -13.12 -20.64
C PHE A 311 -20.14 -13.36 -20.52
N ASP A 312 -20.77 -12.60 -19.63
CA ASP A 312 -22.20 -12.31 -19.73
C ASP A 312 -22.38 -11.10 -20.66
N ASP A 313 -23.45 -11.07 -21.46
CA ASP A 313 -23.73 -10.01 -22.45
C ASP A 313 -23.65 -8.57 -21.87
N THR A 314 -23.83 -8.41 -20.56
CA THR A 314 -23.70 -7.12 -19.84
C THR A 314 -22.27 -6.60 -19.79
N ASN A 315 -21.27 -7.47 -19.63
CA ASN A 315 -19.88 -7.09 -19.42
C ASN A 315 -19.23 -6.49 -20.69
N GLY A 316 -19.76 -6.82 -21.87
CA GLY A 316 -19.34 -6.19 -23.12
C GLY A 316 -19.62 -4.69 -23.15
N THR A 317 -20.76 -4.27 -22.57
CA THR A 317 -21.15 -2.85 -22.56
C THR A 317 -20.28 -2.00 -21.64
N ASP A 318 -19.88 -2.53 -20.48
CA ASP A 318 -19.00 -1.83 -19.54
C ASP A 318 -17.61 -1.57 -20.14
N LEU A 319 -17.06 -2.56 -20.86
CA LEU A 319 -15.77 -2.42 -21.51
C LEU A 319 -15.81 -1.44 -22.69
N GLU A 320 -16.90 -1.46 -23.46
CA GLU A 320 -17.13 -0.48 -24.52
C GLU A 320 -17.20 0.95 -23.94
N ILE A 321 -17.88 1.14 -22.81
CA ILE A 321 -17.92 2.43 -22.10
C ILE A 321 -16.50 2.85 -21.67
N LEU A 322 -15.70 1.91 -21.14
CA LEU A 322 -14.31 2.17 -20.76
C LEU A 322 -13.43 2.55 -21.95
N PHE A 323 -13.53 1.84 -23.08
CA PHE A 323 -12.78 2.17 -24.29
C PHE A 323 -13.22 3.49 -24.91
N ASN A 324 -14.51 3.81 -24.87
CA ASN A 324 -15.02 5.10 -25.32
C ASN A 324 -14.50 6.26 -24.47
N TYR A 325 -14.41 6.07 -23.14
CA TYR A 325 -13.99 7.13 -22.24
C TYR A 325 -12.47 7.29 -22.16
N TYR A 326 -11.72 6.20 -21.95
CA TYR A 326 -10.26 6.23 -21.81
C TYR A 326 -9.50 6.13 -23.13
N GLY A 327 -10.21 5.81 -24.21
CA GLY A 327 -9.64 5.52 -25.54
C GLY A 327 -9.13 4.09 -25.68
N THR A 328 -8.90 3.69 -26.94
CA THR A 328 -8.23 2.44 -27.31
C THR A 328 -6.70 2.49 -27.17
N GLY A 329 -6.19 3.56 -26.56
CA GLY A 329 -4.76 3.79 -26.38
C GLY A 329 -4.21 3.16 -25.10
N HIS A 330 -2.95 3.45 -24.84
CA HIS A 330 -2.19 2.99 -23.68
C HIS A 330 -2.72 3.45 -22.31
N SER A 331 -3.70 4.36 -22.27
CA SER A 331 -4.25 4.94 -21.04
C SER A 331 -4.81 3.88 -20.10
N LEU A 332 -5.55 2.89 -20.64
CA LEU A 332 -6.15 1.84 -19.81
C LEU A 332 -5.08 0.93 -19.19
N ILE A 333 -4.08 0.53 -19.99
CA ILE A 333 -2.92 -0.24 -19.48
C ILE A 333 -2.20 0.54 -18.38
N LEU A 334 -2.00 1.85 -18.60
CA LEU A 334 -1.33 2.70 -17.64
C LEU A 334 -2.11 2.77 -16.32
N ILE A 335 -3.42 2.93 -16.40
CA ILE A 335 -4.33 2.97 -15.26
C ILE A 335 -4.22 1.68 -14.44
N THR A 336 -4.25 0.52 -15.11
CA THR A 336 -4.06 -0.79 -14.45
C THR A 336 -2.71 -0.88 -13.76
N ILE A 337 -1.64 -0.41 -14.40
CA ILE A 337 -0.30 -0.45 -13.82
C ILE A 337 -0.21 0.48 -12.60
N LEU A 338 -0.85 1.65 -12.65
CA LEU A 338 -0.90 2.60 -11.54
C LEU A 338 -1.67 2.05 -10.34
N SER A 339 -2.75 1.29 -10.54
CA SER A 339 -3.52 0.67 -9.44
C SER A 339 -2.71 -0.38 -8.67
N ASP A 340 -1.79 -1.09 -9.34
CA ASP A 340 -0.97 -2.13 -8.70
C ASP A 340 0.32 -1.63 -8.03
N ILE A 341 0.72 -0.37 -8.26
CA ILE A 341 1.96 0.18 -7.68
C ILE A 341 2.02 -0.03 -6.15
N PRO A 342 0.99 0.32 -5.36
CA PRO A 342 1.06 0.17 -3.90
C PRO A 342 1.25 -1.28 -3.47
N ARG A 343 0.58 -2.21 -4.15
CA ARG A 343 0.69 -3.66 -3.95
C ARG A 343 2.12 -4.15 -4.23
N TYR A 344 2.68 -3.82 -5.39
CA TYR A 344 4.05 -4.25 -5.75
C TYR A 344 5.14 -3.58 -4.92
N ILE A 345 4.93 -2.37 -4.40
CA ILE A 345 5.85 -1.74 -3.44
C ILE A 345 5.87 -2.51 -2.11
N CYS A 346 4.70 -2.91 -1.61
CA CYS A 346 4.62 -3.67 -0.36
C CYS A 346 5.25 -5.06 -0.52
N TRP A 347 4.98 -5.73 -1.64
CA TRP A 347 5.57 -7.01 -1.97
C TRP A 347 7.09 -6.95 -2.13
N SER A 348 7.60 -5.96 -2.87
CA SER A 348 9.04 -5.79 -3.06
C SER A 348 9.75 -5.58 -1.71
N TYR A 349 9.13 -4.85 -0.77
CA TYR A 349 9.65 -4.70 0.58
C TYR A 349 9.86 -6.06 1.27
N ILE A 350 8.89 -6.98 1.20
CA ILE A 350 9.00 -8.31 1.83
C ILE A 350 10.12 -9.13 1.16
N VAL A 351 10.07 -9.20 -0.18
CA VAL A 351 11.01 -9.94 -1.05
C VAL A 351 12.47 -9.55 -0.77
N ILE A 352 12.72 -8.28 -0.46
CA ILE A 352 14.07 -7.76 -0.18
C ILE A 352 14.42 -7.85 1.31
N LYS A 353 13.45 -7.59 2.20
CA LYS A 353 13.72 -7.51 3.62
C LYS A 353 14.07 -8.86 4.22
N LEU A 354 13.42 -9.94 3.76
CA LEU A 354 13.67 -11.31 4.24
C LEU A 354 15.13 -11.78 3.96
N PRO A 355 15.67 -11.70 2.73
CA PRO A 355 17.08 -11.99 2.46
C PRO A 355 18.05 -11.16 3.31
N ILE A 356 17.78 -9.86 3.51
CA ILE A 356 18.64 -9.01 4.34
C ILE A 356 18.63 -9.48 5.80
N LEU A 357 17.48 -9.89 6.33
CA LEU A 357 17.39 -10.47 7.68
C LEU A 357 18.15 -11.80 7.77
N LEU A 358 18.06 -12.65 6.74
CA LEU A 358 18.78 -13.90 6.63
C LEU A 358 20.31 -13.67 6.62
N ILE A 359 20.82 -12.81 5.73
CA ILE A 359 22.26 -12.48 5.64
C ILE A 359 22.76 -11.89 6.96
N ALA A 360 22.00 -10.96 7.55
CA ALA A 360 22.36 -10.38 8.84
C ALA A 360 22.43 -11.43 9.96
N LYS A 361 21.57 -12.45 9.92
CA LYS A 361 21.58 -13.56 10.89
C LYS A 361 22.77 -14.49 10.67
N ILE A 362 23.09 -14.81 9.42
CA ILE A 362 24.26 -15.61 9.05
C ILE A 362 25.54 -14.91 9.51
N HIS A 363 25.71 -13.63 9.17
CA HIS A 363 26.88 -12.84 9.58
C HIS A 363 27.04 -12.79 11.10
N LYS A 364 25.95 -12.56 11.84
CA LYS A 364 25.98 -12.62 13.31
C LYS A 364 26.43 -13.98 13.82
N THR A 365 25.98 -15.06 13.20
CA THR A 365 26.33 -16.43 13.60
C THR A 365 27.79 -16.74 13.32
N ILE A 366 28.31 -16.36 12.15
CA ILE A 366 29.72 -16.52 11.78
C ILE A 366 30.62 -15.73 12.74
N LYS A 367 30.31 -14.44 12.95
CA LYS A 367 31.06 -13.60 13.88
C LYS A 367 31.08 -14.19 15.29
N HIS A 368 29.95 -14.75 15.73
CA HIS A 368 29.85 -15.37 17.06
C HIS A 368 30.64 -16.68 17.18
N LYS A 369 30.79 -17.44 16.09
CA LYS A 369 31.70 -18.60 16.05
C LYS A 369 33.16 -18.16 16.10
N GLN A 370 33.52 -17.09 15.38
CA GLN A 370 34.90 -16.59 15.33
C GLN A 370 35.38 -15.99 16.65
N GLU A 371 34.50 -15.35 17.42
CA GLU A 371 34.88 -14.73 18.70
C GLU A 371 35.27 -15.74 19.80
N ASN A 372 35.19 -17.07 19.59
CA ASN A 372 35.65 -18.13 20.49
C ASN A 372 35.51 -17.79 21.98
N ARG A 373 34.35 -17.27 22.39
CA ARG A 373 34.03 -16.99 23.80
C ARG A 373 33.25 -18.19 24.35
N PRO A 374 33.92 -19.21 24.93
CA PRO A 374 33.28 -20.46 25.37
C PRO A 374 32.23 -20.27 26.48
N ASN A 375 32.22 -19.11 27.16
CA ASN A 375 31.38 -18.90 28.35
C ASN A 375 30.27 -17.86 28.18
N ARG A 376 29.78 -17.59 26.95
CA ARG A 376 28.58 -16.74 26.84
C ARG A 376 27.36 -17.51 27.34
N LEU A 377 26.86 -17.09 28.51
CA LEU A 377 25.57 -17.51 29.06
C LEU A 377 24.54 -17.55 27.92
N HIS A 378 23.87 -18.70 27.77
CA HIS A 378 22.76 -18.86 26.85
C HIS A 378 21.59 -18.00 27.33
N LEU A 379 21.62 -16.72 26.97
CA LEU A 379 20.57 -15.79 27.37
C LEU A 379 19.24 -16.25 26.79
N THR A 380 18.23 -16.34 27.65
CA THR A 380 16.86 -16.62 27.26
C THR A 380 16.35 -15.52 26.32
N ARG A 381 15.26 -15.78 25.61
CA ARG A 381 14.67 -14.79 24.69
C ARG A 381 14.28 -13.52 25.44
N GLU A 382 13.66 -13.69 26.61
CA GLU A 382 13.23 -12.60 27.49
C GLU A 382 14.42 -11.79 27.98
N GLU A 383 15.51 -12.44 28.39
CA GLU A 383 16.75 -11.75 28.76
C GLU A 383 17.35 -10.96 27.59
N LYS A 384 17.31 -11.51 26.36
CA LYS A 384 17.74 -10.74 25.17
C LYS A 384 16.86 -9.53 24.92
N ILE A 385 15.55 -9.63 25.17
CA ILE A 385 14.62 -8.51 25.04
C ILE A 385 14.92 -7.46 26.10
N LEU A 386 15.15 -7.87 27.35
CA LEU A 386 15.52 -6.99 28.47
C LEU A 386 16.89 -6.33 28.25
N LEU A 387 17.88 -7.06 27.75
CA LEU A 387 19.17 -6.51 27.35
C LEU A 387 19.04 -5.52 26.19
N HIS A 388 18.12 -5.79 25.26
CA HIS A 388 17.87 -4.88 24.15
C HIS A 388 17.15 -3.60 24.61
N SER A 389 16.16 -3.71 25.52
CA SER A 389 15.44 -2.56 26.07
C SER A 389 16.28 -1.74 27.04
N SER A 390 17.27 -2.35 27.71
CA SER A 390 18.24 -1.64 28.58
C SER A 390 19.43 -1.04 27.82
N ALA A 391 19.59 -1.34 26.53
CA ALA A 391 20.68 -0.78 25.74
C ALA A 391 20.61 0.76 25.74
N PRO A 392 21.75 1.49 25.83
CA PRO A 392 21.77 2.96 25.93
C PRO A 392 21.15 3.70 24.74
N HIS A 393 20.85 2.99 23.64
CA HIS A 393 20.22 3.51 22.42
C HIS A 393 18.83 2.94 22.17
N SER A 394 18.32 2.14 23.09
CA SER A 394 16.94 1.69 23.03
C SER A 394 16.02 2.91 23.18
N VAL A 395 14.80 2.80 22.66
CA VAL A 395 13.83 3.90 22.78
C VAL A 395 13.35 4.03 24.21
N GLU A 396 13.26 2.89 24.90
CA GLU A 396 12.89 2.76 26.29
C GLU A 396 13.90 3.51 27.17
N MET A 397 15.20 3.29 26.96
CA MET A 397 16.25 4.00 27.69
C MET A 397 16.32 5.48 27.32
N THR A 398 16.06 5.82 26.05
CA THR A 398 15.96 7.23 25.62
C THR A 398 14.76 7.93 26.30
N TYR A 399 13.63 7.25 26.42
CA TYR A 399 12.45 7.73 27.13
C TYR A 399 12.73 7.94 28.62
N VAL A 400 13.32 6.96 29.30
CA VAL A 400 13.70 7.07 30.71
C VAL A 400 14.70 8.21 30.91
N ARG A 401 15.72 8.32 30.03
CA ARG A 401 16.68 9.42 30.08
C ARG A 401 16.02 10.79 29.92
N ASN A 402 15.05 10.90 29.01
CA ASN A 402 14.29 12.12 28.80
C ASN A 402 13.35 12.47 29.96
N LEU A 403 12.95 11.47 30.75
CA LEU A 403 12.15 11.67 31.97
C LEU A 403 12.97 12.36 33.07
N PHE A 404 14.24 11.94 33.24
CA PHE A 404 15.15 12.52 34.23
C PHE A 404 15.86 13.79 33.75
N ARG A 405 15.80 14.11 32.45
CA ARG A 405 16.43 15.32 31.91
C ARG A 405 15.65 16.56 32.36
N SER A 406 16.32 17.48 33.05
CA SER A 406 15.69 18.71 33.55
C SER A 406 15.05 19.51 32.41
N ILE A 407 13.92 20.17 32.70
CA ILE A 407 13.15 20.98 31.74
C ILE A 407 14.05 22.03 31.08
N ASN A 408 15.01 22.58 31.84
CA ASN A 408 15.95 23.62 31.39
C ASN A 408 16.99 23.12 30.37
N GLN A 409 17.20 21.81 30.22
CA GLN A 409 18.14 21.23 29.26
C GLN A 409 17.52 20.87 27.91
N ARG A 410 16.22 21.13 27.71
CA ARG A 410 15.58 20.92 26.41
C ARG A 410 15.98 22.05 25.49
N SER A 411 16.87 21.77 24.54
CA SER A 411 17.30 22.76 23.55
C SER A 411 16.09 23.33 22.81
N THR A 412 15.84 24.62 23.01
CA THR A 412 14.81 25.41 22.30
C THR A 412 15.19 25.71 20.85
N SER A 413 16.21 25.01 20.32
CA SER A 413 16.67 25.09 18.95
C SER A 413 15.63 24.45 18.01
N ARG A 414 14.64 25.24 17.61
CA ARG A 414 13.86 24.98 16.41
C ARG A 414 13.82 26.24 15.56
N SER A 415 14.33 26.09 14.34
CA SER A 415 14.22 27.05 13.26
C SER A 415 12.77 27.51 13.07
N PHE A 416 12.59 28.77 12.66
CA PHE A 416 11.29 29.40 12.44
C PHE A 416 10.40 28.59 11.46
N LEU A 417 11.00 28.02 10.42
CA LEU A 417 10.33 27.11 9.46
C LEU A 417 9.84 25.79 10.11
N ALA A 418 10.55 25.27 11.12
CA ALA A 418 10.10 24.12 11.90
C ALA A 418 9.02 24.46 12.94
N ARG A 419 8.56 25.72 13.03
CA ARG A 419 7.39 26.10 13.84
C ARG A 419 6.11 26.16 13.01
N LEU A 420 6.19 26.43 11.71
CA LEU A 420 5.01 26.69 10.87
C LEU A 420 4.32 25.40 10.38
N ILE A 421 5.08 24.39 9.96
CA ILE A 421 4.51 23.19 9.31
C ILE A 421 4.31 21.99 10.28
N PRO A 422 5.26 21.60 11.15
CA PRO A 422 5.11 20.39 11.98
C PRO A 422 4.28 20.59 13.26
N LYS A 423 3.83 21.82 13.57
CA LYS A 423 2.94 22.06 14.72
C LYS A 423 1.50 21.62 14.46
N PHE A 424 1.05 21.59 13.21
CA PHE A 424 -0.39 21.44 12.94
C PHE A 424 -0.90 20.00 12.98
N ILE A 425 -0.06 18.99 12.71
CA ILE A 425 -0.57 17.62 12.54
C ILE A 425 0.23 16.58 13.33
N TYR A 426 1.52 16.36 13.04
CA TYR A 426 2.31 15.33 13.74
C TYR A 426 3.79 15.70 13.90
N GLN A 427 4.21 15.92 15.14
CA GLN A 427 5.63 16.11 15.47
C GLN A 427 6.31 14.77 15.76
N TRP A 428 7.39 14.40 15.06
CA TRP A 428 8.13 13.17 15.36
C TRP A 428 8.84 13.24 16.75
N ARG A 429 8.83 12.13 17.51
CA ARG A 429 9.48 11.98 18.82
C ARG A 429 10.36 10.73 18.83
N ASP A 430 11.65 10.89 19.11
CA ASP A 430 12.64 9.79 19.15
C ASP A 430 12.39 8.77 20.27
N ASP A 431 11.76 9.23 21.35
CA ASP A 431 11.51 8.51 22.59
C ASP A 431 10.10 7.91 22.68
N PHE A 432 9.38 7.86 21.57
CA PHE A 432 8.05 7.25 21.51
C PHE A 432 7.92 6.38 20.25
N ARG A 433 7.27 5.22 20.40
CA ARG A 433 6.95 4.33 19.30
C ARG A 433 5.55 3.73 19.45
N PHE A 434 4.74 3.83 18.41
CA PHE A 434 3.42 3.19 18.35
C PHE A 434 3.50 1.67 18.38
N SER A 435 2.56 1.02 19.04
CA SER A 435 2.45 -0.45 19.04
C SER A 435 2.41 -0.98 17.60
N SER A 436 2.89 -2.21 17.41
CA SER A 436 2.89 -2.86 16.09
C SER A 436 1.47 -2.91 15.52
N ARG A 437 0.49 -3.12 16.40
CA ARG A 437 -0.93 -3.12 16.04
C ARG A 437 -1.41 -1.80 15.42
N ILE A 438 -1.12 -0.67 16.05
CA ILE A 438 -1.52 0.65 15.51
C ILE A 438 -0.89 0.86 14.13
N LEU A 439 0.39 0.48 13.97
CA LEU A 439 1.07 0.60 12.68
C LEU A 439 0.45 -0.31 11.61
N CYS A 440 0.09 -1.56 11.95
CA CYS A 440 -0.62 -2.44 11.02
C CYS A 440 -1.95 -1.84 10.58
N ILE A 441 -2.78 -1.40 11.54
CA ILE A 441 -4.08 -0.80 11.27
C ILE A 441 -3.96 0.41 10.34
N TYR A 442 -3.05 1.34 10.64
CA TYR A 442 -2.87 2.53 9.82
C TYR A 442 -2.32 2.22 8.42
N SER A 443 -1.42 1.24 8.30
CA SER A 443 -0.89 0.82 7.01
C SER A 443 -1.96 0.17 6.14
N THR A 444 -2.81 -0.67 6.75
CA THR A 444 -3.99 -1.26 6.13
C THR A 444 -4.95 -0.17 5.65
N ILE A 445 -5.34 0.76 6.51
CA ILE A 445 -6.27 1.86 6.15
C ILE A 445 -5.72 2.69 5.00
N PHE A 446 -4.45 3.05 5.07
CA PHE A 446 -3.84 3.87 4.02
C PHE A 446 -3.87 3.17 2.67
N LEU A 447 -3.51 1.88 2.63
CA LEU A 447 -3.53 1.12 1.38
C LEU A 447 -4.95 0.95 0.84
N VAL A 448 -5.90 0.56 1.68
CA VAL A 448 -7.31 0.39 1.30
C VAL A 448 -7.90 1.70 0.79
N LEU A 449 -7.61 2.84 1.43
CA LEU A 449 -8.07 4.14 0.96
C LEU A 449 -7.50 4.47 -0.43
N VAL A 450 -6.21 4.19 -0.67
CA VAL A 450 -5.60 4.38 -2.00
C VAL A 450 -6.27 3.49 -3.04
N SER A 451 -6.44 2.19 -2.75
CA SER A 451 -7.09 1.25 -3.67
C SER A 451 -8.52 1.66 -4.00
N ILE A 452 -9.34 1.99 -2.99
CA ILE A 452 -10.73 2.47 -3.18
C ILE A 452 -10.75 3.80 -3.97
N THR A 453 -9.84 4.74 -3.67
CA THR A 453 -9.80 6.03 -4.37
C THR A 453 -9.49 5.83 -5.86
N ILE A 454 -8.51 4.98 -6.17
CA ILE A 454 -8.13 4.67 -7.55
C ILE A 454 -9.28 3.95 -8.26
N GLN A 455 -9.86 2.90 -7.65
CA GLN A 455 -11.00 2.18 -8.23
C GLN A 455 -12.21 3.09 -8.45
N ALA A 456 -12.53 3.97 -7.50
CA ALA A 456 -13.62 4.94 -7.63
C ALA A 456 -13.37 5.94 -8.77
N CYS A 457 -12.12 6.37 -8.99
CA CYS A 457 -11.79 7.20 -10.14
C CYS A 457 -11.93 6.42 -11.45
N ILE A 458 -11.51 5.15 -11.52
CA ILE A 458 -11.51 4.40 -12.77
C ILE A 458 -12.91 3.95 -13.17
N LEU A 459 -13.65 3.39 -12.22
CA LEU A 459 -14.94 2.78 -12.50
C LEU A 459 -16.03 3.82 -12.67
N VAL A 460 -16.05 4.88 -11.86
CA VAL A 460 -17.20 5.81 -11.81
C VAL A 460 -17.09 6.93 -12.85
N LEU A 461 -15.88 7.36 -13.21
CA LEU A 461 -15.69 8.49 -14.13
C LEU A 461 -16.39 8.32 -15.49
N PRO A 462 -16.30 7.16 -16.18
CA PRO A 462 -17.00 6.95 -17.45
C PRO A 462 -18.51 7.10 -17.33
N TYR A 463 -19.09 6.69 -16.20
CA TYR A 463 -20.54 6.79 -15.96
C TYR A 463 -21.00 8.19 -15.58
N MET A 464 -20.11 9.08 -15.15
CA MET A 464 -20.47 10.46 -14.80
C MET A 464 -20.95 11.25 -16.03
N ASP A 465 -20.28 11.07 -17.18
CA ASP A 465 -20.70 11.69 -18.45
C ASP A 465 -22.09 11.17 -18.88
N ILE A 466 -22.32 9.86 -18.78
CA ILE A 466 -23.60 9.22 -19.12
C ILE A 466 -24.71 9.71 -18.18
N MET A 467 -24.43 9.77 -16.88
CA MET A 467 -25.38 10.23 -15.86
C MET A 467 -25.74 11.70 -16.07
N GLN A 468 -24.77 12.55 -16.44
CA GLN A 468 -25.03 13.96 -16.77
C GLN A 468 -25.95 14.08 -17.99
N GLN A 469 -25.71 13.32 -19.06
CA GLN A 469 -26.57 13.33 -20.25
C GLN A 469 -28.00 12.88 -19.93
N TYR A 470 -28.14 11.82 -19.14
CA TYR A 470 -29.44 11.33 -18.72
C TYR A 470 -30.19 12.36 -17.87
N LEU A 471 -29.52 12.99 -16.90
CA LEU A 471 -30.13 14.03 -16.08
C LEU A 471 -30.48 15.27 -16.88
N GLN A 472 -29.64 15.69 -17.83
CA GLN A 472 -29.95 16.81 -18.73
C GLN A 472 -31.22 16.51 -19.53
N GLN A 473 -31.36 15.30 -20.06
CA GLN A 473 -32.56 14.87 -20.77
C GLN A 473 -33.82 14.94 -19.88
N GLN A 474 -33.71 14.57 -18.60
CA GLN A 474 -34.84 14.69 -17.66
C GLN A 474 -35.16 16.15 -17.30
N VAL A 475 -34.15 17.02 -17.22
CA VAL A 475 -34.36 18.45 -17.00
C VAL A 475 -35.01 19.09 -18.23
N ASP A 476 -34.60 18.70 -19.43
CA ASP A 476 -35.15 19.20 -20.69
C ASP A 476 -36.62 18.78 -20.88
N THR A 477 -37.00 17.56 -20.48
CA THR A 477 -38.39 17.12 -20.52
C THR A 477 -39.26 17.85 -19.50
N LEU A 478 -38.76 18.09 -18.29
CA LEU A 478 -39.45 18.86 -17.25
C LEU A 478 -39.59 20.35 -17.62
N THR A 479 -38.56 20.95 -18.22
CA THR A 479 -38.60 22.35 -18.68
C THR A 479 -39.41 22.52 -19.96
N GLY A 480 -39.53 21.48 -20.79
CA GLY A 480 -40.50 21.43 -21.90
C GLY A 480 -41.93 21.67 -21.40
N VAL A 481 -42.30 21.12 -20.25
CA VAL A 481 -43.60 21.38 -19.61
C VAL A 481 -43.70 22.82 -19.09
N SER A 482 -42.62 23.39 -18.55
CA SER A 482 -42.63 24.79 -18.08
C SER A 482 -42.65 25.81 -19.23
N SER A 483 -42.18 25.42 -20.41
CA SER A 483 -42.28 26.26 -21.63
C SER A 483 -43.74 26.51 -22.03
N LEU A 484 -44.68 25.61 -21.67
CA LEU A 484 -46.13 25.85 -21.81
C LEU A 484 -46.61 27.01 -20.94
N ILE A 485 -45.87 27.38 -19.89
CA ILE A 485 -46.15 28.49 -18.97
C ILE A 485 -45.42 29.78 -19.41
N GLY A 486 -44.68 29.75 -20.53
CA GLY A 486 -44.04 30.93 -21.14
C GLY A 486 -42.73 31.37 -20.50
N VAL A 487 -42.09 30.54 -19.66
CA VAL A 487 -40.78 30.82 -19.06
C VAL A 487 -39.71 29.97 -19.74
N GLN A 488 -39.12 30.48 -20.82
CA GLN A 488 -37.95 29.87 -21.46
C GLN A 488 -36.68 30.26 -20.69
N ARG A 489 -36.20 29.39 -19.81
CA ARG A 489 -34.83 29.46 -19.30
C ARG A 489 -34.19 28.10 -19.54
N GLU A 490 -33.18 28.08 -20.41
CA GLU A 490 -32.27 26.94 -20.52
C GLU A 490 -31.49 26.83 -19.20
N PHE A 491 -31.54 25.65 -18.57
CA PHE A 491 -30.83 25.37 -17.34
C PHE A 491 -29.78 24.29 -17.63
N PRO A 492 -28.62 24.65 -18.19
CA PRO A 492 -27.57 23.68 -18.49
C PRO A 492 -27.01 23.14 -17.18
N LEU A 493 -26.98 21.81 -17.03
CA LEU A 493 -26.31 21.18 -15.89
C LEU A 493 -24.79 21.35 -16.01
N PRO A 494 -24.08 21.60 -14.89
CA PRO A 494 -22.63 21.65 -14.87
C PRO A 494 -22.02 20.30 -15.26
N ASN A 495 -20.76 20.30 -15.67
CA ASN A 495 -20.04 19.06 -15.96
C ASN A 495 -19.75 18.30 -14.66
N PHE A 496 -20.17 17.04 -14.57
CA PHE A 496 -20.03 16.25 -13.34
C PHE A 496 -18.63 15.68 -13.12
N VAL A 497 -17.80 15.57 -14.16
CA VAL A 497 -16.46 14.98 -14.06
C VAL A 497 -15.51 15.80 -13.19
N PRO A 498 -15.28 17.11 -13.43
CA PRO A 498 -14.40 17.92 -12.58
C PRO A 498 -14.79 17.94 -11.09
N PRO A 499 -16.06 18.21 -10.69
CA PRO A 499 -16.44 18.23 -9.28
C PRO A 499 -16.31 16.86 -8.63
N TYR A 500 -16.54 15.75 -9.36
CA TYR A 500 -16.31 14.40 -8.85
C TYR A 500 -14.84 14.14 -8.52
N VAL A 501 -13.92 14.44 -9.44
CA VAL A 501 -12.47 14.25 -9.21
C VAL A 501 -11.99 15.09 -8.03
N ILE A 502 -12.41 16.36 -7.97
CA ILE A 502 -12.05 17.27 -6.87
C ILE A 502 -12.58 16.73 -5.54
N ALA A 503 -13.83 16.26 -5.50
CA ALA A 503 -14.46 15.73 -4.31
C ALA A 503 -13.76 14.47 -3.76
N ILE A 504 -13.42 13.52 -4.64
CA ILE A 504 -12.70 12.30 -4.27
C ILE A 504 -11.31 12.62 -3.72
N LEU A 505 -10.56 13.50 -4.40
CA LEU A 505 -9.24 13.94 -3.93
C LEU A 505 -9.32 14.71 -2.61
N ALA A 506 -10.30 15.60 -2.46
CA ALA A 506 -10.53 16.34 -1.23
C ALA A 506 -10.88 15.39 -0.07
N ALA A 507 -11.77 14.43 -0.28
CA ALA A 507 -12.15 13.43 0.72
C ALA A 507 -10.94 12.57 1.15
N PHE A 508 -10.09 12.17 0.20
CA PHE A 508 -8.86 11.44 0.48
C PHE A 508 -7.89 12.26 1.36
N ILE A 509 -7.66 13.52 0.99
CA ILE A 509 -6.78 14.44 1.75
C ILE A 509 -7.33 14.70 3.15
N ILE A 510 -8.62 15.01 3.28
CA ILE A 510 -9.29 15.23 4.56
C ILE A 510 -9.13 14.00 5.46
N THR A 511 -9.37 12.80 4.92
CA THR A 511 -9.25 11.55 5.67
C THR A 511 -7.81 11.31 6.13
N ILE A 512 -6.80 11.58 5.29
CA ILE A 512 -5.39 11.49 5.69
C ILE A 512 -5.07 12.47 6.84
N ILE A 513 -5.52 13.72 6.75
CA ILE A 513 -5.31 14.72 7.79
C ILE A 513 -5.95 14.28 9.11
N GLN A 514 -7.18 13.74 9.05
CA GLN A 514 -7.87 13.19 10.23
C GLN A 514 -7.11 12.01 10.84
N LEU A 515 -6.62 11.08 10.03
CA LEU A 515 -5.80 9.95 10.49
C LEU A 515 -4.51 10.43 11.16
N LEU A 516 -3.79 11.38 10.56
CA LEU A 516 -2.56 11.90 11.15
C LEU A 516 -2.82 12.65 12.47
N THR A 517 -3.93 13.39 12.55
CA THR A 517 -4.39 14.06 13.77
C THR A 517 -4.75 13.05 14.87
N LEU A 518 -5.48 11.99 14.51
CA LEU A 518 -5.80 10.90 15.41
C LEU A 518 -4.54 10.18 15.92
N LEU A 519 -3.53 9.99 15.06
CA LEU A 519 -2.26 9.39 15.45
C LEU A 519 -1.52 10.26 16.49
N ALA A 520 -1.58 11.59 16.34
CA ALA A 520 -1.03 12.52 17.33
C ALA A 520 -1.80 12.45 18.66
N ASN A 521 -3.14 12.36 18.61
CA ASN A 521 -3.99 12.21 19.79
C ASN A 521 -3.75 10.87 20.50
N ILE A 522 -3.68 9.75 19.78
CA ILE A 522 -3.36 8.42 20.34
C ILE A 522 -2.04 8.47 21.10
N ARG A 523 -1.01 9.13 20.55
CA ARG A 523 0.26 9.29 21.26
C ARG A 523 0.11 10.11 22.54
N ARG A 524 -0.58 11.25 22.49
CA ARG A 524 -0.83 12.10 23.67
C ARG A 524 -1.52 11.28 24.76
N ASN A 525 -2.57 10.57 24.36
CA ASN A 525 -3.39 9.72 25.22
C ASN A 525 -2.58 8.59 25.85
N LEU A 526 -1.73 7.90 25.06
CA LEU A 526 -0.84 6.86 25.59
C LEU A 526 0.17 7.41 26.60
N LEU A 527 0.71 8.61 26.38
CA LEU A 527 1.64 9.25 27.31
C LEU A 527 0.98 9.70 28.61
N GLN A 528 -0.28 10.15 28.56
CA GLN A 528 -1.07 10.45 29.76
C GLN A 528 -1.36 9.18 30.55
N ILE A 529 -1.74 8.09 29.87
CA ILE A 529 -1.93 6.78 30.52
C ILE A 529 -0.65 6.32 31.22
N PHE A 530 0.53 6.48 30.61
CA PHE A 530 1.80 6.14 31.26
C PHE A 530 2.12 6.98 32.50
N ARG A 531 1.53 8.17 32.63
CA ARG A 531 1.62 9.04 33.82
C ARG A 531 0.53 8.74 34.84
N SER A 532 -0.36 7.79 34.54
CA SER A 532 -1.61 7.58 35.28
C SER A 532 -2.48 8.84 35.37
N ASP A 533 -2.38 9.74 34.38
CA ASP A 533 -3.20 10.94 34.29
C ASP A 533 -4.53 10.60 33.63
N GLY A 534 -5.60 10.63 34.43
CA GLY A 534 -6.97 10.32 34.02
C GLY A 534 -7.79 11.53 33.58
N SER A 535 -7.17 12.68 33.33
CA SER A 535 -7.88 13.93 32.97
C SER A 535 -8.67 13.84 31.66
N GLU A 536 -8.09 13.21 30.62
CA GLU A 536 -8.73 13.06 29.31
C GLU A 536 -9.27 11.65 29.04
N ILE A 537 -8.75 10.64 29.74
CA ILE A 537 -9.10 9.22 29.50
C ILE A 537 -9.66 8.65 30.79
N PRO A 538 -10.90 8.14 30.78
CA PRO A 538 -11.53 7.61 31.99
C PRO A 538 -10.73 6.43 32.54
N VAL A 539 -10.62 6.38 33.86
CA VAL A 539 -9.95 5.29 34.57
C VAL A 539 -10.70 3.98 34.29
N ARG A 540 -9.94 2.92 34.00
CA ARG A 540 -10.51 1.60 33.69
C ARG A 540 -11.13 0.96 34.93
N ASP A 541 -12.43 0.74 34.89
CA ASP A 541 -13.11 -0.09 35.88
C ASP A 541 -12.71 -1.57 35.73
N LYS A 542 -12.37 -2.21 36.86
CA LYS A 542 -11.97 -3.63 36.93
C LYS A 542 -13.09 -4.56 36.48
N SER A 543 -14.35 -4.18 36.74
CA SER A 543 -15.52 -4.96 36.34
C SER A 543 -15.63 -5.16 34.81
N LYS A 544 -14.98 -4.27 34.04
CA LYS A 544 -15.06 -4.22 32.56
C LYS A 544 -13.85 -4.81 31.84
N TYR A 545 -12.95 -5.52 32.53
CA TYR A 545 -11.74 -6.06 31.88
C TYR A 545 -12.03 -7.00 30.71
N LEU A 546 -13.09 -7.81 30.79
CA LEU A 546 -13.51 -8.67 29.68
C LEU A 546 -13.93 -7.83 28.48
N SER A 547 -14.76 -6.80 28.70
CA SER A 547 -15.20 -5.86 27.66
C SER A 547 -14.03 -5.09 27.03
N TYR A 548 -13.03 -4.67 27.82
CA TYR A 548 -11.83 -4.05 27.26
C TYR A 548 -11.00 -5.02 26.44
N THR A 549 -10.96 -6.30 26.83
CA THR A 549 -10.21 -7.33 26.10
C THR A 549 -10.88 -7.66 24.77
N THR A 550 -12.19 -7.90 24.76
CA THR A 550 -12.97 -8.12 23.54
C THR A 550 -12.95 -6.89 22.63
N GLY A 551 -13.16 -5.70 23.20
CA GLY A 551 -13.05 -4.43 22.49
C GLY A 551 -11.66 -4.24 21.87
N ASN A 552 -10.60 -4.64 22.57
CA ASN A 552 -9.26 -4.65 22.01
C ASN A 552 -9.21 -5.59 20.81
N PHE A 553 -9.70 -6.84 20.86
CA PHE A 553 -9.67 -7.73 19.69
C PHE A 553 -10.37 -7.14 18.45
N HIS A 554 -11.58 -6.60 18.60
CA HIS A 554 -12.36 -6.09 17.48
C HIS A 554 -11.97 -4.68 16.99
N PHE A 555 -11.20 -3.92 17.77
CA PHE A 555 -10.84 -2.52 17.48
C PHE A 555 -10.32 -2.30 16.05
N ALA A 556 -9.48 -3.21 15.53
CA ALA A 556 -8.88 -3.05 14.22
C ALA A 556 -9.93 -3.03 13.10
N GLY A 557 -10.83 -4.02 13.09
CA GLY A 557 -11.86 -4.14 12.05
C GLY A 557 -12.87 -2.99 12.12
N PHE A 558 -13.34 -2.64 13.33
CA PHE A 558 -14.25 -1.50 13.50
C PHE A 558 -13.62 -0.19 13.03
N PHE A 559 -12.37 0.06 13.42
CA PHE A 559 -11.71 1.31 13.03
C PHE A 559 -11.50 1.42 11.52
N ILE A 560 -11.10 0.34 10.85
CA ILE A 560 -10.98 0.30 9.38
C ILE A 560 -12.34 0.57 8.73
N GLY A 561 -13.40 -0.14 9.15
CA GLY A 561 -14.74 0.02 8.60
C GLY A 561 -15.30 1.43 8.77
N TYR A 562 -15.15 2.03 9.95
CA TYR A 562 -15.60 3.41 10.18
C TYR A 562 -14.83 4.44 9.34
N VAL A 563 -13.53 4.24 9.12
CA VAL A 563 -12.76 5.15 8.26
C VAL A 563 -13.18 5.04 6.81
N ILE A 564 -13.41 3.82 6.29
CA ILE A 564 -13.92 3.62 4.92
C ILE A 564 -15.30 4.26 4.76
N TRP A 565 -16.20 4.02 5.71
CA TRP A 565 -17.54 4.63 5.69
C TRP A 565 -17.48 6.17 5.77
N GLY A 566 -16.64 6.70 6.65
CA GLY A 566 -16.41 8.14 6.78
C GLY A 566 -15.84 8.75 5.50
N TYR A 567 -14.94 8.05 4.80
CA TYR A 567 -14.41 8.45 3.50
C TYR A 567 -15.51 8.52 2.44
N ILE A 568 -16.37 7.50 2.33
CA ILE A 568 -17.49 7.46 1.38
C ILE A 568 -18.45 8.63 1.63
N LEU A 569 -18.86 8.85 2.88
CA LEU A 569 -19.74 9.97 3.23
C LEU A 569 -19.09 11.32 2.89
N THR A 570 -17.81 11.49 3.24
CA THR A 570 -17.07 12.74 2.95
C THR A 570 -16.97 13.00 1.45
N ALA A 571 -16.75 11.96 0.63
CA ALA A 571 -16.72 12.07 -0.82
C ALA A 571 -18.08 12.50 -1.40
N VAL A 572 -19.18 11.89 -0.95
CA VAL A 572 -20.53 12.26 -1.38
C VAL A 572 -20.87 13.70 -1.00
N PHE A 573 -20.59 14.11 0.24
CA PHE A 573 -20.83 15.49 0.66
C PHE A 573 -19.94 16.50 -0.08
N ALA A 574 -18.66 16.19 -0.27
CA ALA A 574 -17.75 17.04 -1.04
C ALA A 574 -18.22 17.18 -2.50
N PHE A 575 -18.75 16.11 -3.10
CA PHE A 575 -19.28 16.11 -4.46
C PHE A 575 -20.50 17.03 -4.59
N ILE A 576 -21.46 16.92 -3.68
CA ILE A 576 -22.63 17.81 -3.63
C ILE A 576 -22.19 19.27 -3.51
N VAL A 577 -21.25 19.56 -2.61
CA VAL A 577 -20.71 20.93 -2.44
C VAL A 577 -20.02 21.42 -3.70
N CYS A 578 -19.23 20.59 -4.37
CA CYS A 578 -18.54 20.98 -5.61
C CYS A 578 -19.53 21.24 -6.75
N ILE A 579 -20.59 20.44 -6.88
CA ILE A 579 -21.67 20.70 -7.86
C ILE A 579 -22.36 22.03 -7.55
N CYS A 580 -22.69 22.31 -6.28
CA CYS A 580 -23.33 23.57 -5.90
C CYS A 580 -22.44 24.81 -6.07
N ILE A 581 -21.12 24.65 -6.18
CA ILE A 581 -20.19 25.75 -6.46
C ILE A 581 -20.06 25.98 -7.97
N ASP A 582 -20.20 24.92 -8.78
CA ASP A 582 -20.10 24.98 -10.24
C ASP A 582 -21.42 25.41 -10.91
N ALA A 583 -22.56 25.09 -10.29
CA ALA A 583 -23.91 25.55 -10.65
C ALA A 583 -24.17 26.99 -10.19
#